data_AF-A0A369M0W8-F1
#
_entry.id   AF-A0A369M0W8-F1
#
_cell.length_a   1.000
_cell.length_b   1.000
_cell.length_c   1.000
_cell.angle_alpha   90.00
_cell.angle_beta   90.00
_cell.angle_gamma   90.00
#
_symmetry.space_group_name_H-M   'P 1'
#
loop_
_entity.id
_entity.type
_entity.pdbx_description
1 polymer ?
#
loop_
_entity_poly.entity_id
_entity_poly.type
_entity_poly.pdbx_seq_one_letter_code
_entity_poly.pdbx_strand_id
1 'polypeptide(L)'
;MTDTIIDKDVAMDAMGQFQVDDNSDIPIWIQIRKRLVYLIRSGKLGENERLPSVRELSVQLGVNYNTINKVYQDLERDGFIFTRRGKGSYVAERTAYEALDIDDEVEALATDLVGRAFEKGMEADDLVDLVREKIVQLTGRAR
;
A
#
# COMPACT_ATOMS: atom_id res chain seq x y z
N MET A 1 -8.64 23.39 -23.76
CA MET A 1 -7.24 23.57 -23.35
C MET A 1 -7.30 24.30 -22.03
N THR A 2 -7.38 23.56 -20.94
CA THR A 2 -7.43 24.10 -19.57
C THR A 2 -6.74 23.07 -18.69
N ASP A 3 -5.80 23.57 -17.90
CA ASP A 3 -4.71 22.84 -17.30
C ASP A 3 -5.11 21.77 -16.28
N THR A 4 -4.55 20.59 -16.46
CA THR A 4 -4.45 19.49 -15.47
C THR A 4 -3.44 19.87 -14.39
N ILE A 5 -3.83 20.74 -13.46
CA ILE A 5 -3.03 21.05 -12.26
C ILE A 5 -3.67 20.47 -10.99
N ILE A 6 -4.92 20.02 -11.05
CA ILE A 6 -5.71 19.60 -9.87
C ILE A 6 -5.41 18.14 -9.42
N ASP A 7 -4.85 17.28 -10.27
CA ASP A 7 -4.67 15.84 -9.93
C ASP A 7 -3.41 15.51 -9.13
N LYS A 8 -2.41 16.41 -9.08
CA LYS A 8 -1.12 16.12 -8.40
C LYS A 8 -1.25 16.08 -6.87
N ASP A 9 -2.17 16.86 -6.32
CA ASP A 9 -2.34 17.03 -4.88
C ASP A 9 -3.10 15.86 -4.23
N VAL A 10 -4.03 15.22 -4.95
CA VAL A 10 -4.83 14.09 -4.44
C VAL A 10 -3.99 12.82 -4.27
N ALA A 11 -3.14 12.49 -5.26
CA ALA A 11 -2.24 11.35 -5.17
C ALA A 11 -1.19 11.51 -4.06
N MET A 12 -0.69 12.74 -3.87
CA MET A 12 0.21 13.06 -2.76
C MET A 12 -0.48 12.96 -1.40
N ASP A 13 -1.76 13.34 -1.30
CA ASP A 13 -2.56 13.26 -0.07
C ASP A 13 -2.90 11.81 0.32
N ALA A 14 -3.26 10.96 -0.66
CA ALA A 14 -3.50 9.52 -0.45
C ALA A 14 -2.25 8.75 -0.01
N MET A 15 -1.08 9.16 -0.51
CA MET A 15 0.23 8.67 -0.06
C MET A 15 0.71 9.34 1.24
N GLY A 16 0.07 10.43 1.66
CA GLY A 16 0.47 11.37 2.70
C GLY A 16 0.34 10.91 4.16
N GLN A 17 0.20 9.61 4.43
CA GLN A 17 0.05 9.12 5.82
C GLN A 17 0.76 7.79 6.11
N PHE A 18 1.83 7.43 5.40
CA PHE A 18 2.64 6.30 5.85
C PHE A 18 4.11 6.67 6.01
N GLN A 19 4.67 6.24 7.13
CA GLN A 19 6.08 6.32 7.43
C GLN A 19 6.67 4.93 7.33
N VAL A 20 7.92 4.85 6.91
CA VAL A 20 8.70 3.62 6.99
C VAL A 20 9.34 3.53 8.37
N ASP A 21 9.44 2.33 8.92
CA ASP A 21 10.06 2.09 10.22
C ASP A 21 11.43 1.42 10.04
N ASP A 22 12.49 2.19 10.26
CA ASP A 22 13.88 1.72 10.18
C ASP A 22 14.26 0.75 11.31
N ASN A 23 13.46 0.68 12.38
CA ASN A 23 13.66 -0.24 13.49
C ASN A 23 12.87 -1.54 13.35
N SER A 24 12.09 -1.68 12.27
CA SER A 24 11.33 -2.88 11.99
C SER A 24 12.23 -4.00 11.46
N ASP A 25 11.95 -5.25 11.85
CA ASP A 25 12.56 -6.43 11.25
C ASP A 25 12.17 -6.63 9.78
N ILE A 26 11.18 -5.87 9.28
CA ILE A 26 10.76 -5.90 7.89
C ILE A 26 11.67 -4.94 7.10
N PRO A 27 12.41 -5.41 6.07
CA PRO A 27 13.19 -4.54 5.21
C PRO A 27 12.35 -3.39 4.61
N ILE A 28 12.91 -2.18 4.58
CA ILE A 28 12.24 -0.95 4.12
C ILE A 28 11.57 -1.09 2.75
N TRP A 29 12.25 -1.74 1.79
CA TRP A 29 11.69 -1.95 0.46
C TRP A 29 10.41 -2.80 0.48
N ILE A 30 10.32 -3.77 1.39
CA ILE A 30 9.12 -4.61 1.58
C ILE A 30 8.00 -3.77 2.18
N GLN A 31 8.29 -2.94 3.18
CA GLN A 31 7.29 -2.07 3.79
C GLN A 31 6.64 -1.15 2.74
N ILE A 32 7.47 -0.52 1.91
CA ILE A 32 7.03 0.40 0.85
C ILE A 32 6.21 -0.36 -0.21
N ARG A 33 6.72 -1.50 -0.69
CA ARG A 33 6.00 -2.31 -1.68
C ARG A 33 4.63 -2.73 -1.15
N LYS A 34 4.56 -3.30 0.06
CA LYS A 34 3.30 -3.72 0.69
C LYS A 34 2.31 -2.58 0.81
N ARG A 35 2.78 -1.39 1.21
CA ARG A 35 1.92 -0.22 1.34
C ARG A 35 1.39 0.26 0.00
N LEU A 36 2.23 0.35 -1.04
CA LEU A 36 1.80 0.75 -2.38
C LEU A 36 0.78 -0.25 -2.96
N VAL A 37 1.03 -1.56 -2.82
CA VAL A 37 0.08 -2.61 -3.22
C VAL A 37 -1.26 -2.44 -2.50
N TYR A 38 -1.24 -2.23 -1.19
CA TYR A 38 -2.47 -2.01 -0.42
C TYR A 38 -3.24 -0.78 -0.90
N LEU A 39 -2.56 0.35 -1.13
CA LEU A 39 -3.21 1.59 -1.60
C LEU A 39 -3.84 1.42 -2.98
N ILE A 40 -3.17 0.73 -3.90
CA ILE A 40 -3.69 0.40 -5.24
C ILE A 40 -4.90 -0.54 -5.12
N ARG A 41 -4.77 -1.65 -4.39
CA ARG A 41 -5.84 -2.64 -4.24
C ARG A 41 -7.10 -2.08 -3.60
N SER A 42 -6.91 -1.30 -2.52
CA SER A 42 -8.03 -0.65 -1.81
C SER A 42 -8.69 0.49 -2.61
N GLY A 43 -8.17 0.83 -3.80
CA GLY A 43 -8.68 1.91 -4.63
C GLY A 43 -8.35 3.31 -4.10
N LYS A 44 -7.52 3.41 -3.06
CA LYS A 44 -7.00 4.70 -2.55
C LYS A 44 -6.05 5.36 -3.54
N LEU A 45 -5.37 4.56 -4.36
CA LEU A 45 -4.75 4.98 -5.61
C LEU A 45 -5.56 4.35 -6.74
N GLY A 46 -6.29 5.19 -7.48
CA GLY A 46 -7.20 4.79 -8.54
C GLY A 46 -6.48 4.36 -9.82
N GLU A 47 -7.20 3.66 -10.69
CA GLU A 47 -6.67 3.27 -12.00
C GLU A 47 -6.25 4.49 -12.82
N ASN A 48 -5.13 4.38 -13.56
CA ASN A 48 -4.51 5.47 -14.31
C ASN A 48 -4.09 6.69 -13.47
N GLU A 49 -4.20 6.62 -12.14
CA GLU A 49 -3.70 7.66 -11.25
C GLU A 49 -2.17 7.71 -11.32
N ARG A 50 -1.64 8.94 -11.34
CA ARG A 50 -0.19 9.16 -11.44
C ARG A 50 0.46 8.97 -10.08
N LEU A 51 1.45 8.09 -10.01
CA LEU A 51 2.30 7.97 -8.83
C LEU A 51 3.34 9.09 -8.80
N PRO A 52 3.82 9.47 -7.59
CA PRO A 52 5.02 10.27 -7.45
C PRO A 52 6.17 9.62 -8.21
N SER A 53 7.07 10.44 -8.75
CA SER A 53 8.33 9.93 -9.28
C SER A 53 9.15 9.27 -8.17
N VAL A 54 10.06 8.39 -8.57
CA VAL A 54 11.03 7.75 -7.66
C VAL A 54 11.78 8.78 -6.81
N ARG A 55 12.10 9.95 -7.38
CA ARG A 55 12.76 11.04 -6.65
C ARG A 55 11.83 11.71 -5.64
N GLU A 56 10.60 12.04 -6.03
CA GLU A 56 9.61 12.66 -5.14
C GLU A 56 9.34 11.73 -3.94
N LEU A 57 9.12 10.44 -4.18
CA LEU A 57 8.85 9.47 -3.11
C LEU A 57 10.07 9.19 -2.22
N SER A 58 11.27 9.14 -2.81
CA SER A 58 12.53 9.00 -2.06
C SER A 58 12.73 10.14 -1.08
N VAL A 59 12.50 11.39 -1.51
CA VAL A 59 12.59 12.57 -0.64
C VAL A 59 11.49 12.54 0.43
N GLN A 60 10.26 12.21 0.05
CA GLN A 60 9.12 12.19 0.98
C GLN A 60 9.29 11.16 2.11
N LEU A 61 9.80 9.96 1.80
CA LEU A 61 9.99 8.90 2.79
C LEU A 61 11.37 8.94 3.45
N GLY A 62 12.31 9.76 2.98
CA GLY A 62 13.69 9.75 3.44
C GLY A 62 14.46 8.46 3.06
N VAL A 63 14.01 7.75 2.02
CA VAL A 63 14.54 6.43 1.63
C VAL A 63 15.43 6.54 0.39
N ASN A 64 16.46 5.70 0.31
CA ASN A 64 17.37 5.66 -0.84
C ASN A 64 16.63 5.51 -2.19
N TYR A 65 16.99 6.36 -3.17
CA TYR A 65 16.44 6.33 -4.52
C TYR A 65 16.43 4.94 -5.16
N ASN A 66 17.52 4.17 -5.03
CA ASN A 66 17.63 2.84 -5.64
C ASN A 66 16.64 1.85 -5.02
N THR A 67 16.35 1.99 -3.73
CA THR A 67 15.34 1.20 -3.02
C THR A 67 13.95 1.47 -3.59
N ILE A 68 13.58 2.75 -3.75
CA ILE A 68 12.29 3.12 -4.35
C ILE A 68 12.22 2.67 -5.81
N ASN A 69 13.30 2.86 -6.56
CA ASN A 69 13.39 2.44 -7.96
C ASN A 69 13.16 0.94 -8.11
N LYS A 70 13.76 0.14 -7.23
CA LYS A 70 13.57 -1.32 -7.20
C LYS A 70 12.13 -1.69 -6.91
N VAL A 71 11.49 -1.03 -5.94
CA VAL A 71 10.06 -1.24 -5.64
C VAL A 71 9.18 -0.92 -6.85
N TYR A 72 9.43 0.19 -7.55
CA TYR A 72 8.66 0.56 -8.74
C TYR A 72 8.84 -0.46 -9.87
N GLN A 73 10.07 -0.93 -10.11
CA GLN A 73 10.34 -1.99 -11.08
C GLN A 73 9.62 -3.30 -10.72
N ASP A 74 9.57 -3.65 -9.42
CA ASP A 74 8.87 -4.85 -8.98
C ASP A 74 7.35 -4.69 -9.14
N LEU A 75 6.77 -3.53 -8.81
CA LEU A 75 5.35 -3.24 -9.04
C LEU A 75 4.98 -3.26 -10.52
N GLU A 76 5.84 -2.75 -11.40
CA GLU A 76 5.61 -2.74 -12.85
C GLU A 76 5.70 -4.16 -13.43
N ARG A 77 6.70 -4.94 -12.99
CA ARG A 77 6.81 -6.36 -13.36
C ARG A 77 5.58 -7.15 -12.91
N ASP A 78 5.08 -6.87 -11.72
CA ASP A 78 3.93 -7.55 -11.14
C ASP A 78 2.59 -6.91 -11.58
N GLY A 79 2.61 -6.03 -12.59
CA GLY A 79 1.40 -5.52 -13.24
C GLY A 79 0.60 -4.45 -12.47
N PHE A 80 1.03 -4.04 -11.27
CA PHE A 80 0.33 -3.03 -10.46
C PHE A 80 0.43 -1.62 -11.04
N ILE A 81 1.50 -1.33 -11.76
CA ILE A 81 1.77 -0.02 -12.35
C ILE A 81 2.29 -0.16 -13.77
N PHE A 82 2.24 0.91 -14.55
CA PHE A 82 2.90 0.99 -15.84
C PHE A 82 3.60 2.35 -16.03
N THR A 83 4.72 2.37 -16.73
CA THR A 83 5.46 3.59 -17.02
C THR A 83 5.18 4.11 -18.43
N ARG A 84 4.77 5.38 -18.53
CA ARG A 84 4.76 6.12 -19.79
C ARG A 84 6.08 6.89 -19.89
N ARG A 85 6.93 6.50 -20.84
CA ARG A 85 8.26 7.11 -21.04
C ARG A 85 8.17 8.65 -21.08
N GLY A 86 8.90 9.30 -20.18
CA GLY A 86 8.95 10.76 -20.06
C GLY A 86 7.72 11.42 -19.40
N LYS A 87 6.68 10.66 -19.05
CA LYS A 87 5.43 11.17 -18.43
C LYS A 87 5.24 10.72 -16.98
N GLY A 88 5.82 9.58 -16.59
CA GLY A 88 5.79 9.07 -15.22
C GLY A 88 5.26 7.65 -15.13
N SER A 89 5.02 7.20 -13.91
CA SER A 89 4.42 5.89 -13.59
C SER A 89 3.00 6.09 -13.11
N TYR A 90 2.12 5.16 -13.50
CA TYR A 90 0.68 5.22 -13.26
C TYR A 90 0.17 3.88 -12.76
N VAL A 91 -0.88 3.89 -11.97
CA VAL A 91 -1.55 2.67 -11.51
C VAL A 91 -2.21 1.97 -12.70
N ALA A 92 -2.00 0.67 -12.82
CA ALA A 92 -2.61 -0.15 -13.86
C ALA A 92 -4.11 -0.40 -13.61
N GLU A 93 -4.82 -0.84 -14.65
CA GLU A 93 -6.18 -1.36 -14.50
C GLU A 93 -6.17 -2.63 -13.65
N ARG A 94 -7.22 -2.84 -12.84
CA ARG A 94 -7.27 -3.93 -11.87
C ARG A 94 -7.11 -5.32 -12.47
N THR A 95 -7.63 -5.51 -13.67
CA THR A 95 -7.53 -6.76 -14.45
C THR A 95 -6.07 -7.19 -14.72
N ALA A 96 -5.11 -6.26 -14.68
CA ALA A 96 -3.69 -6.54 -14.92
C ALA A 96 -2.99 -7.24 -13.73
N TYR A 97 -3.54 -7.13 -12.51
CA TYR A 97 -2.92 -7.66 -11.28
C TYR A 97 -3.87 -8.52 -10.42
N GLU A 98 -5.12 -8.72 -10.83
CA GLU A 98 -6.09 -9.66 -10.21
C GLU A 98 -5.61 -11.11 -10.26
N ALA A 99 -4.96 -11.55 -11.35
CA ALA A 99 -4.50 -12.94 -11.48
C ALA A 99 -3.28 -13.30 -10.59
N LEU A 100 -2.71 -12.33 -9.87
CA LEU A 100 -1.56 -12.49 -8.98
C LEU A 100 -1.98 -12.59 -7.50
N ASP A 101 -3.21 -13.02 -7.24
CA ASP A 101 -3.76 -13.10 -5.90
C ASP A 101 -2.97 -14.05 -5.01
N ILE A 102 -2.32 -13.45 -4.02
CA ILE A 102 -1.74 -14.11 -2.85
C ILE A 102 -2.60 -13.78 -1.61
N ASP A 103 -3.61 -12.89 -1.72
CA ASP A 103 -4.29 -12.30 -0.56
C ASP A 103 -5.72 -12.81 -0.31
N ASP A 104 -6.27 -13.68 -1.16
CA ASP A 104 -7.57 -14.35 -0.91
C ASP A 104 -7.60 -15.06 0.44
N GLU A 105 -6.46 -15.62 0.86
CA GLU A 105 -6.33 -16.29 2.15
C GLU A 105 -6.44 -15.30 3.32
N VAL A 106 -5.83 -14.11 3.21
CA VAL A 106 -5.88 -13.09 4.27
C VAL A 106 -7.26 -12.45 4.33
N GLU A 107 -7.89 -12.20 3.20
CA GLU A 107 -9.27 -11.69 3.13
C GLU A 107 -10.26 -12.71 3.71
N ALA A 108 -10.07 -14.00 3.41
CA ALA A 108 -10.85 -15.08 4.01
C ALA A 108 -10.64 -15.17 5.53
N LEU A 109 -9.40 -15.02 6.00
CA LEU A 109 -9.09 -15.00 7.44
C LEU A 109 -9.67 -13.77 8.14
N ALA A 110 -9.63 -12.60 7.51
CA ALA A 110 -10.25 -11.39 8.04
C ALA A 110 -11.77 -11.53 8.13
N THR A 111 -12.40 -12.11 7.11
CA THR A 111 -13.84 -12.41 7.09
C THR A 111 -14.22 -13.38 8.20
N ASP A 112 -13.47 -14.47 8.38
CA ASP A 112 -13.70 -15.44 9.46
C ASP A 112 -13.52 -14.81 10.85
N LEU A 113 -12.50 -13.96 11.03
CA LEU A 113 -12.27 -13.22 12.28
C LEU A 113 -13.46 -12.33 12.64
N VAL A 114 -13.94 -11.52 11.69
CA VAL A 114 -15.08 -10.62 11.90
C VAL A 114 -16.34 -11.40 12.25
N GLY A 115 -16.63 -12.47 11.50
CA GLY A 115 -17.79 -13.34 11.77
C GLY A 115 -17.78 -13.90 13.19
N ARG A 116 -16.65 -14.50 13.60
CA ARG A 116 -16.51 -15.09 14.94
C ARG A 116 -16.56 -14.07 16.07
N ALA A 117 -16.08 -12.85 15.83
CA ALA A 117 -16.14 -11.77 16.82
C ALA A 117 -17.59 -11.34 17.08
N PHE A 118 -18.37 -11.14 16.01
CA PHE A 118 -19.78 -10.76 16.12
C PHE A 118 -20.66 -11.87 16.68
N GLU A 119 -20.40 -13.14 16.34
CA GLU A 119 -21.08 -14.28 16.97
C GLU A 119 -20.88 -14.33 18.50
N LYS A 120 -19.77 -13.77 18.99
CA LYS A 120 -19.46 -13.65 20.42
C LYS A 120 -19.99 -12.37 21.06
N GLY A 121 -20.71 -11.53 20.30
CA GLY A 121 -21.28 -10.27 20.78
C GLY A 121 -20.28 -9.14 20.95
N MET A 122 -19.13 -9.21 20.26
CA MET A 122 -18.16 -8.11 20.24
C MET A 122 -18.67 -6.99 19.33
N GLU A 123 -18.56 -5.74 19.78
CA GLU A 123 -18.85 -4.58 18.94
C GLU A 123 -17.69 -4.30 17.97
N ALA A 124 -17.98 -3.61 16.87
CA ALA A 124 -16.97 -3.36 15.83
C ALA A 124 -15.75 -2.58 16.37
N ASP A 125 -15.97 -1.60 17.24
CA ASP A 125 -14.90 -0.79 17.83
C ASP A 125 -13.98 -1.64 18.73
N ASP A 126 -14.56 -2.52 19.56
CA ASP A 126 -13.81 -3.43 20.42
C ASP A 126 -12.95 -4.42 19.61
N LEU A 127 -13.48 -4.92 18.48
CA LEU A 127 -12.73 -5.80 17.58
C LEU A 127 -11.54 -5.06 16.96
N VAL A 128 -11.75 -3.83 16.50
CA VAL A 128 -10.69 -3.01 15.92
C VAL A 128 -9.58 -2.74 16.93
N ASP A 129 -9.95 -2.43 18.18
CA ASP A 129 -8.99 -2.18 19.26
C ASP A 129 -8.22 -3.46 19.62
N LEU A 130 -8.89 -4.61 19.68
CA LEU A 130 -8.25 -5.91 19.89
C LEU A 130 -7.24 -6.23 18.78
N VAL A 131 -7.61 -6.03 17.52
CA VAL A 131 -6.70 -6.29 16.40
C VAL A 131 -5.49 -5.36 16.45
N ARG A 132 -5.69 -4.06 16.76
CA ARG A 132 -4.56 -3.13 16.96
C ARG A 132 -3.64 -3.58 18.08
N GLU A 133 -4.19 -3.98 19.23
CA GLU A 133 -3.41 -4.49 20.37
C GLU A 133 -2.59 -5.73 19.96
N LYS A 134 -3.21 -6.68 19.24
CA LYS A 134 -2.53 -7.90 18.80
C LYS A 134 -1.44 -7.63 17.78
N ILE A 135 -1.65 -6.69 16.87
CA ILE A 135 -0.60 -6.25 15.93
C ILE A 135 0.59 -5.74 16.72
N VAL A 136 0.40 -4.79 17.65
CA VAL A 136 1.48 -4.24 18.48
C VAL A 136 2.19 -5.33 19.29
N GLN A 137 1.45 -6.30 19.85
CA GLN A 137 2.05 -7.41 20.62
C GLN A 137 2.88 -8.36 19.75
N LEU A 138 2.44 -8.64 18.53
CA LEU A 138 3.13 -9.56 17.62
C LEU A 138 4.33 -8.87 16.96
N THR A 139 4.23 -7.59 16.64
CA THR A 139 5.36 -6.82 16.08
C THR A 139 6.35 -6.35 17.14
N GLY A 140 5.91 -6.18 18.40
CA GLY A 140 6.77 -5.75 19.51
C GLY A 140 7.46 -6.87 20.30
N ARG A 141 7.12 -8.15 20.07
CA ARG A 141 7.74 -9.33 20.73
C ARG A 141 8.86 -9.98 19.93
N ALA A 142 9.11 -9.58 18.69
CA ALA A 142 10.31 -9.98 17.97
C ALA A 142 11.51 -9.17 18.51
N ARG A 143 12.15 -9.70 19.55
CA ARG A 143 13.46 -9.28 20.05
C ARG A 143 14.30 -10.51 20.36
#